data_AF-B0RAH7-F1
#
_entry.id   AF-B0RAH7-F1
#
_cell.length_a   1.000
_cell.length_b   1.000
_cell.length_c   1.000
_cell.angle_alpha   90.00
_cell.angle_beta   90.00
_cell.angle_gamma   90.00
#
_symmetry.space_group_name_H-M   'P 1'
#
loop_
_entity.id
_entity.type
_entity.pdbx_description
1 polymer ?
#
loop_
_entity_poly.entity_id
_entity_poly.type
_entity_poly.pdbx_seq_one_letter_code
_entity_poly.pdbx_strand_id
1 'polypeptide(L)'
;MADLPFEHRVEVAFLVASPVHRLEGRPSDGPRDEPGEPPSRPSVRVRAGLGIVGDRYFGQRAHRTAAVTVMAVEQVERVARELGVDAGLDPVDTRRNVLLRGADVDRLRGMRFSIDSGHGPVEFQGHRPANPCAWMDVMLAPGAFRALRGHGGVRCELLGDGILTVGPAVLRTERPLDDGDGDDAGARLF
;
A
#
# COMPACT_ATOMS: atom_id res chain seq x y z
N MET A 1 -3.72 19.24 -13.99
CA MET A 1 -4.30 18.04 -13.35
C MET A 1 -4.36 16.94 -14.38
N ALA A 2 -3.96 15.73 -14.01
CA ALA A 2 -4.16 14.58 -14.89
C ALA A 2 -5.66 14.33 -15.07
N ASP A 3 -6.04 13.85 -16.25
CA ASP A 3 -7.40 13.38 -16.49
C ASP A 3 -7.57 12.02 -15.79
N LEU A 4 -8.39 11.98 -14.74
CA LEU A 4 -8.67 10.78 -13.93
C LEU A 4 -10.18 10.49 -13.98
N PRO A 5 -10.70 10.01 -15.12
CA PRO A 5 -12.13 9.95 -15.36
C PRO A 5 -12.84 8.79 -14.64
N PHE A 6 -12.09 7.76 -14.21
CA PHE A 6 -12.65 6.58 -13.58
C PHE A 6 -12.71 6.76 -12.07
N GLU A 7 -13.92 6.74 -11.50
CA GLU A 7 -14.17 6.92 -10.07
C GLU A 7 -14.51 5.58 -9.41
N HIS A 8 -13.86 5.30 -8.28
CA HIS A 8 -14.07 4.10 -7.47
C HIS A 8 -14.33 4.51 -6.02
N ARG A 9 -15.42 4.01 -5.44
CA ARG A 9 -15.69 4.18 -4.00
C ARG A 9 -14.84 3.19 -3.23
N VAL A 10 -13.99 3.71 -2.35
CA VAL A 10 -13.07 2.92 -1.54
C VAL A 10 -13.15 3.35 -0.08
N GLU A 11 -12.47 2.62 0.78
CA GLU A 11 -12.19 3.04 2.15
C GLU A 11 -10.68 3.12 2.34
N VAL A 12 -10.19 4.20 2.95
CA VAL A 12 -8.85 4.22 3.55
C VAL A 12 -8.97 3.50 4.88
N ALA A 13 -8.72 2.19 4.88
CA ALA A 13 -8.88 1.33 6.05
C ALA A 13 -7.81 1.61 7.11
N PHE A 14 -6.55 1.81 6.67
CA PHE A 14 -5.46 2.16 7.58
C PHE A 14 -4.49 3.14 6.92
N LEU A 15 -3.94 4.01 7.76
CA LEU A 15 -2.79 4.85 7.43
C LEU A 15 -1.66 4.50 8.38
N VAL A 16 -0.47 4.28 7.84
CA VAL A 16 0.73 3.91 8.60
C VAL A 16 1.84 4.89 8.29
N ALA A 17 2.36 5.53 9.32
CA ALA A 17 3.51 6.42 9.25
C ALA A 17 4.43 6.16 10.43
N SER A 18 5.68 5.85 10.13
CA SER A 18 6.66 5.46 11.13
C SER A 18 8.04 5.99 10.78
N PRO A 19 8.71 6.71 11.69
CA PRO A 19 10.02 7.29 11.40
C PRO A 19 11.15 6.24 11.38
N VAL A 20 10.92 5.02 11.88
CA VAL A 20 11.98 4.03 12.13
C VAL A 20 12.01 2.94 11.05
N HIS A 21 13.20 2.63 10.54
CA HIS A 21 13.46 1.44 9.71
C HIS A 21 13.55 0.17 10.58
N ARG A 22 12.40 -0.32 11.06
CA ARG A 22 12.36 -1.51 11.94
C ARG A 22 12.82 -2.79 11.29
N LEU A 23 12.52 -2.93 9.99
CA LEU A 23 12.79 -4.13 9.19
C LEU A 23 14.10 -3.95 8.42
N GLU A 24 15.17 -3.62 9.15
CA GLU A 24 16.52 -3.48 8.61
C GLU A 24 17.39 -4.65 9.08
N GLY A 25 18.25 -5.15 8.20
CA GLY A 25 19.09 -6.32 8.50
C GLY A 25 18.37 -7.64 8.19
N ARG A 26 18.69 -8.69 8.95
CA ARG A 26 18.18 -10.04 8.69
C ARG A 26 16.93 -10.30 9.51
N PRO A 27 15.90 -10.97 8.95
CA PRO A 27 14.71 -11.35 9.72
C PRO A 27 15.01 -12.18 10.98
N SER A 28 16.10 -12.95 10.98
CA SER A 28 16.59 -13.71 12.14
C SER A 28 16.94 -12.84 13.35
N ASP A 29 17.25 -11.56 13.12
CA ASP A 29 17.69 -10.64 14.16
C ASP A 29 16.49 -9.99 14.89
N GLY A 30 15.27 -10.24 14.38
CA GLY A 30 14.04 -9.64 14.88
C GLY A 30 13.88 -8.16 14.49
N PRO A 31 12.65 -7.63 14.45
CA PRO A 31 12.41 -6.23 14.12
C PRO A 31 13.01 -5.34 15.21
N ARG A 32 13.62 -4.22 14.84
CA ARG A 32 14.05 -3.23 15.83
C ARG A 32 12.85 -2.68 16.59
N ASP A 33 13.09 -2.30 17.84
CA ASP A 33 12.11 -1.60 18.66
C ASP A 33 11.70 -0.29 18.00
N GLU A 34 10.41 0.03 18.10
CA GLU A 34 9.86 1.32 17.72
C GLU A 34 9.44 2.04 18.99
N PRO A 35 10.19 3.07 19.41
CA PRO A 35 9.80 3.84 20.57
C PRO A 35 8.54 4.66 20.25
N GLY A 36 7.58 4.65 21.18
CA GLY A 36 6.38 5.49 21.12
C GLY A 36 5.11 4.75 20.71
N GLU A 37 4.20 5.48 20.08
CA GLU A 37 2.87 4.99 19.70
C GLU A 37 2.92 4.01 18.51
N PRO A 38 1.93 3.11 18.39
CA PRO A 38 1.74 2.28 17.20
C PRO A 38 1.80 3.11 15.92
N PRO A 39 2.32 2.55 14.81
CA PRO A 39 2.56 3.32 13.59
C PRO A 39 1.26 3.67 12.83
N SER A 40 0.11 3.15 13.27
CA SER A 40 -1.21 3.49 12.75
C SER A 40 -1.58 4.94 13.09
N ARG A 41 -2.15 5.67 12.12
CA ARG A 41 -2.52 7.08 12.25
C ARG A 41 -3.97 7.28 11.80
N PRO A 42 -4.77 8.12 12.49
CA PRO A 42 -6.10 8.48 12.01
C PRO A 42 -6.04 9.38 10.76
N SER A 43 -4.96 10.14 10.60
CA SER A 43 -4.66 10.95 9.40
C SER A 43 -3.16 11.12 9.21
N VAL A 44 -2.74 11.40 7.98
CA VAL A 44 -1.35 11.71 7.62
C VAL A 44 -1.28 12.95 6.73
N ARG A 45 -0.24 13.77 6.94
CA ARG A 45 0.10 14.88 6.05
C ARG A 45 1.10 14.42 5.01
N VAL A 46 0.87 14.75 3.74
CA VAL A 46 1.75 14.41 2.62
C VAL A 46 2.30 15.65 1.95
N ARG A 47 3.50 15.53 1.37
CA ARG A 47 4.16 16.58 0.60
C ARG A 47 4.65 16.06 -0.74
N ALA A 48 4.36 16.81 -1.80
CA ALA A 48 4.76 16.51 -3.17
C ALA A 48 6.28 16.31 -3.26
N GLY A 49 6.69 15.23 -3.92
CA GLY A 49 8.11 14.86 -4.09
C GLY A 49 8.86 14.47 -2.80
N LEU A 50 8.21 14.48 -1.63
CA LEU A 50 8.82 14.19 -0.33
C LEU A 50 8.20 12.97 0.38
N GLY A 51 6.89 12.72 0.24
CA GLY A 51 6.19 11.60 0.89
C GLY A 51 5.38 12.01 2.12
N ILE A 52 5.17 11.07 3.06
CA ILE A 52 4.41 11.30 4.30
C ILE A 52 5.28 11.96 5.37
N VAL A 53 4.83 13.08 5.93
CA VAL A 53 5.54 13.78 7.00
C VAL A 53 5.68 12.86 8.22
N GLY A 54 6.91 12.65 8.67
CA GLY A 54 7.23 11.79 9.82
C GLY A 54 7.41 10.30 9.49
N ASP A 55 7.26 9.90 8.23
CA ASP A 55 7.60 8.54 7.79
C ASP A 55 9.11 8.39 7.48
N ARG A 56 9.62 7.16 7.61
CA ARG A 56 11.03 6.78 7.42
C ARG A 56 11.61 7.17 6.06
N TYR A 57 10.76 7.33 5.04
CA TYR A 57 11.17 7.71 3.69
C TYR A 57 10.92 9.19 3.35
N PHE A 58 10.42 9.99 4.29
CA PHE A 58 10.16 11.41 4.08
C PHE A 58 11.42 12.17 3.65
N GLY A 59 11.35 12.86 2.52
CA GLY A 59 12.44 13.70 2.00
C GLY A 59 13.67 12.94 1.51
N GLN A 60 13.63 11.60 1.49
CA GLN A 60 14.75 10.78 1.04
C GLN A 60 14.82 10.75 -0.49
N ARG A 61 15.81 11.44 -1.06
CA ARG A 61 15.95 11.57 -2.53
C ARG A 61 15.99 10.23 -3.26
N ALA A 62 16.68 9.23 -2.68
CA ALA A 62 16.77 7.88 -3.25
C ALA A 62 15.42 7.13 -3.29
N HIS A 63 14.40 7.64 -2.59
CA HIS A 63 13.10 7.00 -2.43
C HIS A 63 11.95 7.84 -2.97
N ARG A 64 12.21 8.93 -3.71
CA ARG A 64 11.15 9.80 -4.25
C ARG A 64 10.04 9.01 -4.99
N THR A 65 10.42 8.06 -5.84
CA THR A 65 9.49 7.21 -6.62
C THR A 65 8.89 6.03 -5.83
N ALA A 66 9.18 5.95 -4.54
CA ALA A 66 8.71 4.90 -3.63
C ALA A 66 8.48 5.45 -2.21
N ALA A 67 8.22 6.76 -2.09
CA ALA A 67 8.16 7.45 -0.81
C ALA A 67 6.90 7.08 -0.03
N VAL A 68 5.87 6.61 -0.73
CA VAL A 68 4.63 6.10 -0.15
C VAL A 68 4.27 4.79 -0.84
N THR A 69 3.68 3.88 -0.07
CA THR A 69 3.14 2.62 -0.59
C THR A 69 1.64 2.55 -0.39
N VAL A 70 0.94 2.04 -1.41
CA VAL A 70 -0.50 1.76 -1.35
C VAL A 70 -0.70 0.24 -1.47
N MET A 71 -1.57 -0.36 -0.66
CA MET A 71 -1.88 -1.78 -0.69
C MET A 71 -3.37 -2.02 -0.47
N ALA A 72 -3.93 -3.09 -1.02
CA ALA A 72 -5.30 -3.53 -0.74
C ALA A 72 -5.32 -4.43 0.51
N VAL A 73 -6.20 -4.16 1.48
CA VAL A 73 -6.33 -4.98 2.71
C VAL A 73 -6.78 -6.40 2.42
N GLU A 74 -7.53 -6.59 1.33
CA GLU A 74 -8.01 -7.88 0.83
C GLU A 74 -6.86 -8.85 0.56
N GLN A 75 -5.66 -8.34 0.23
CA GLN A 75 -4.48 -9.17 0.01
C GLN A 75 -3.92 -9.74 1.31
N VAL A 76 -4.03 -9.01 2.41
CA VAL A 76 -3.64 -9.51 3.75
C VAL A 76 -4.66 -10.55 4.23
N GLU A 77 -5.95 -10.27 4.03
CA GLU A 77 -7.03 -11.21 4.36
C GLU A 77 -6.93 -12.51 3.55
N ARG A 78 -6.58 -12.42 2.25
CA ARG A 78 -6.30 -13.58 1.40
C ARG A 78 -5.16 -14.41 1.97
N VAL A 79 -4.04 -13.77 2.34
CA VAL A 79 -2.89 -14.46 2.94
C VAL A 79 -3.25 -15.14 4.26
N ALA A 80 -4.04 -14.50 5.12
CA ALA A 80 -4.51 -15.10 6.36
C ALA A 80 -5.29 -16.40 6.10
N ARG A 81 -6.20 -16.40 5.12
CA ARG A 81 -6.95 -17.59 4.70
C ARG A 81 -6.03 -18.68 4.11
N GLU A 82 -5.11 -18.31 3.22
CA GLU A 82 -4.18 -19.25 2.57
C GLU A 82 -3.26 -19.96 3.57
N LEU A 83 -2.87 -19.27 4.65
CA LEU A 83 -1.98 -19.80 5.68
C LEU A 83 -2.74 -20.44 6.86
N GLY A 84 -4.08 -20.47 6.83
CA GLY A 84 -4.89 -21.03 7.91
C GLY A 84 -4.80 -20.25 9.23
N VAL A 85 -4.60 -18.92 9.16
CA VAL A 85 -4.55 -18.05 10.34
C VAL A 85 -5.96 -17.53 10.63
N ASP A 86 -6.75 -18.34 11.34
CA ASP A 86 -8.18 -18.07 11.59
C ASP A 86 -8.43 -16.77 12.36
N ALA A 87 -7.49 -16.36 13.22
CA ALA A 87 -7.56 -15.09 13.95
C ALA A 87 -7.37 -13.85 13.05
N GLY A 88 -6.98 -14.05 11.79
CA GLY A 88 -6.60 -12.98 10.87
C GLY A 88 -5.15 -12.52 11.05
N LEU A 89 -4.73 -11.64 10.16
CA LEU A 89 -3.42 -10.97 10.18
C LEU A 89 -3.64 -9.46 10.22
N ASP A 90 -2.84 -8.73 10.98
CA ASP A 90 -2.92 -7.27 11.03
C ASP A 90 -2.32 -6.66 9.74
N PRO A 91 -3.11 -5.93 8.92
CA PRO A 91 -2.59 -5.29 7.72
C PRO A 91 -1.51 -4.24 8.00
N VAL A 92 -1.48 -3.65 9.21
CA VAL A 92 -0.46 -2.68 9.62
C VAL A 92 0.94 -3.29 9.66
N ASP A 93 1.05 -4.60 9.92
CA ASP A 93 2.34 -5.32 9.99
C ASP A 93 3.03 -5.48 8.63
N THR A 94 2.31 -5.24 7.51
CA THR A 94 2.91 -5.09 6.18
C THR A 94 3.79 -3.82 6.07
N ARG A 95 3.60 -2.88 7.00
CA ARG A 95 4.20 -1.54 7.06
C ARG A 95 3.99 -0.71 5.80
N ARG A 96 2.94 -1.03 5.03
CA ARG A 96 2.49 -0.23 3.88
C ARG A 96 1.78 1.02 4.40
N ASN A 97 1.92 2.14 3.68
CA ASN A 97 1.50 3.43 4.22
C ASN A 97 0.00 3.70 4.10
N VAL A 98 -0.59 3.37 2.96
CA VAL A 98 -2.02 3.58 2.69
C VAL A 98 -2.62 2.22 2.38
N LEU A 99 -3.50 1.75 3.24
CA LEU A 99 -4.23 0.50 3.02
C LEU A 99 -5.66 0.82 2.62
N LEU A 100 -6.01 0.44 1.39
CA LEU A 100 -7.33 0.65 0.82
C LEU A 100 -8.16 -0.62 0.90
N ARG A 101 -9.48 -0.47 0.96
CA ARG A 101 -10.47 -1.51 0.71
C ARG A 101 -11.32 -1.11 -0.50
N GLY A 102 -11.72 -2.10 -1.30
CA GLY A 102 -12.63 -1.93 -2.43
C GLY A 102 -11.95 -1.58 -3.75
N ALA A 103 -10.65 -1.84 -3.90
CA ALA A 103 -9.92 -1.61 -5.15
C ALA A 103 -8.80 -2.63 -5.37
N ASP A 104 -8.60 -3.03 -6.63
CA ASP A 104 -7.39 -3.75 -7.05
C ASP A 104 -6.21 -2.76 -7.14
N VAL A 105 -5.56 -2.55 -5.99
CA VAL A 105 -4.44 -1.62 -5.86
C VAL A 105 -3.26 -2.02 -6.74
N ASP A 106 -3.06 -3.31 -7.02
CA ASP A 106 -1.92 -3.76 -7.83
C ASP A 106 -2.03 -3.30 -9.29
N ARG A 107 -3.22 -2.91 -9.77
CA ARG A 107 -3.44 -2.27 -11.08
C ARG A 107 -2.99 -0.82 -11.16
N LEU A 108 -2.72 -0.16 -10.04
CA LEU A 108 -2.21 1.22 -10.01
C LEU A 108 -0.74 1.34 -10.48
N ARG A 109 -0.11 0.25 -10.89
CA ARG A 109 1.27 0.23 -11.40
C ARG A 109 1.38 1.03 -12.70
N GLY A 110 2.35 1.93 -12.77
CA GLY A 110 2.63 2.73 -13.96
C GLY A 110 1.52 3.71 -14.34
N MET A 111 0.64 4.10 -13.42
CA MET A 111 -0.44 5.04 -13.70
C MET A 111 -0.55 6.13 -12.64
N ARG A 112 -1.09 7.27 -13.04
CA ARG A 112 -1.52 8.29 -12.08
C ARG A 112 -2.87 7.94 -11.50
N PHE A 113 -3.06 8.33 -10.26
CA PHE A 113 -4.33 8.21 -9.55
C PHE A 113 -4.42 9.27 -8.47
N SER A 114 -5.60 9.46 -7.90
CA SER A 114 -5.79 10.32 -6.74
C SER A 114 -6.66 9.64 -5.70
N ILE A 115 -6.41 9.96 -4.44
CA ILE A 115 -7.27 9.55 -3.32
C ILE A 115 -7.81 10.83 -2.67
N ASP A 116 -9.13 10.95 -2.60
CA ASP A 116 -9.81 12.01 -1.84
C ASP A 116 -10.54 11.39 -0.64
N SER A 117 -10.04 11.67 0.56
CA SER A 117 -10.62 11.19 1.83
C SER A 117 -11.38 12.31 2.56
N GLY A 118 -11.92 13.29 1.82
CA GLY A 118 -12.70 14.42 2.37
C GLY A 118 -11.90 15.71 2.60
N HIS A 119 -10.63 15.75 2.19
CA HIS A 119 -9.79 16.95 2.26
C HIS A 119 -9.34 17.45 0.87
N GLY A 120 -9.94 16.89 -0.20
CA GLY A 120 -9.53 17.12 -1.58
C GLY A 120 -8.60 16.01 -2.08
N PRO A 121 -8.42 15.92 -3.41
CA PRO A 121 -7.65 14.85 -4.03
C PRO A 121 -6.15 15.00 -3.77
N VAL A 122 -5.53 13.96 -3.23
CA VAL A 122 -4.07 13.79 -3.20
C VAL A 122 -3.66 13.01 -4.44
N GLU A 123 -2.86 13.62 -5.32
CA GLU A 123 -2.37 12.98 -6.55
C GLU A 123 -1.12 12.12 -6.31
N PHE A 124 -1.09 10.95 -6.94
CA PHE A 124 -0.01 9.98 -6.89
C PHE A 124 0.44 9.60 -8.31
N GLN A 125 1.72 9.26 -8.44
CA GLN A 125 2.22 8.42 -9.53
C GLN A 125 2.51 7.04 -8.95
N GLY A 126 1.81 6.01 -9.42
CA GLY A 126 2.18 4.62 -9.19
C GLY A 126 3.35 4.22 -10.08
N HIS A 127 4.40 3.65 -9.50
CA HIS A 127 5.61 3.29 -10.23
C HIS A 127 5.73 1.78 -10.42
N ARG A 128 6.12 1.07 -9.37
CA ARG A 128 6.51 -0.36 -9.44
C ARG A 128 5.87 -1.16 -8.31
N PRO A 129 5.79 -2.50 -8.42
CA PRO A 129 5.29 -3.35 -7.36
C PRO A 129 6.02 -3.10 -6.03
N ALA A 130 5.30 -3.12 -4.93
CA ALA A 130 5.85 -3.11 -3.58
C ALA A 130 6.18 -4.54 -3.14
N ASN A 131 7.12 -5.18 -3.85
CA ASN A 131 7.49 -6.57 -3.62
C ASN A 131 7.74 -6.86 -2.13
N PRO A 132 7.14 -7.94 -1.58
CA PRO A 132 7.39 -8.36 -0.20
C PRO A 132 8.83 -8.87 -0.06
N CYS A 133 9.28 -9.01 1.18
CA CYS A 133 10.57 -9.62 1.51
C CYS A 133 10.38 -10.63 2.65
N ALA A 134 11.45 -11.36 2.98
CA ALA A 134 11.43 -12.41 4.01
C ALA A 134 10.96 -11.91 5.39
N TRP A 135 10.99 -10.60 5.67
CA TRP A 135 10.39 -10.03 6.87
C TRP A 135 8.89 -10.31 7.01
N MET A 136 8.16 -10.57 5.93
CA MET A 136 6.74 -10.90 6.02
C MET A 136 6.49 -12.24 6.73
N ASP A 137 7.42 -13.19 6.65
CA ASP A 137 7.31 -14.45 7.39
C ASP A 137 7.42 -14.23 8.91
N VAL A 138 8.12 -13.17 9.33
CA VAL A 138 8.29 -12.80 10.74
C VAL A 138 7.16 -11.89 11.21
N MET A 139 6.76 -10.92 10.39
CA MET A 139 5.79 -9.89 10.77
C MET A 139 4.34 -10.34 10.67
N LEU A 140 4.02 -11.25 9.75
CA LEU A 140 2.65 -11.72 9.54
C LEU A 140 2.50 -13.17 10.01
N ALA A 141 3.09 -14.09 9.26
CA ALA A 141 3.06 -15.53 9.55
C ALA A 141 4.04 -16.27 8.64
N PRO A 142 4.59 -17.43 9.05
CA PRO A 142 5.42 -18.26 8.19
C PRO A 142 4.73 -18.57 6.85
N GLY A 143 5.40 -18.25 5.73
CA GLY A 143 4.87 -18.43 4.38
C GLY A 143 4.25 -17.16 3.77
N ALA A 144 4.02 -16.11 4.55
CA ALA A 144 3.45 -14.85 4.08
C ALA A 144 4.31 -14.15 3.02
N PHE A 145 5.65 -14.26 3.08
CA PHE A 145 6.51 -13.74 2.02
C PHE A 145 6.15 -14.34 0.66
N ARG A 146 5.98 -15.67 0.61
CA ARG A 146 5.60 -16.37 -0.63
C ARG A 146 4.18 -15.99 -1.05
N ALA A 147 3.24 -15.98 -0.11
CA ALA A 147 1.82 -15.72 -0.36
C ALA A 147 1.53 -14.29 -0.85
N LEU A 148 2.36 -13.31 -0.46
CA LEU A 148 2.25 -11.91 -0.91
C LEU A 148 2.92 -11.64 -2.26
N ARG A 149 3.60 -12.60 -2.89
CA ARG A 149 4.27 -12.37 -4.18
C ARG A 149 3.26 -11.95 -5.23
N GLY A 150 3.53 -10.82 -5.89
CA GLY A 150 2.61 -10.23 -6.88
C GLY A 150 1.50 -9.36 -6.29
N HIS A 151 1.29 -9.39 -4.97
CA HIS A 151 0.14 -8.78 -4.27
C HIS A 151 0.56 -7.84 -3.13
N GLY A 152 1.76 -7.28 -3.21
CA GLY A 152 2.32 -6.41 -2.17
C GLY A 152 1.87 -4.95 -2.24
N GLY A 153 1.05 -4.60 -3.25
CA GLY A 153 0.66 -3.24 -3.57
C GLY A 153 1.66 -2.51 -4.47
N VAL A 154 1.62 -1.18 -4.46
CA VAL A 154 2.36 -0.31 -5.37
C VAL A 154 3.21 0.70 -4.60
N ARG A 155 4.43 0.93 -5.10
CA ARG A 155 5.31 2.02 -4.66
C ARG A 155 5.00 3.27 -5.47
N CYS A 156 4.79 4.38 -4.77
CA CYS A 156 4.24 5.60 -5.33
C CYS A 156 5.10 6.82 -5.00
N GLU A 157 4.97 7.82 -5.85
CA GLU A 157 5.42 9.20 -5.63
C GLU A 157 4.21 10.10 -5.38
N LEU A 158 4.37 11.09 -4.48
CA LEU A 158 3.37 12.11 -4.23
C LEU A 158 3.55 13.26 -5.22
N LEU A 159 2.49 13.60 -5.93
CA LEU A 159 2.48 14.67 -6.93
C LEU A 159 1.83 15.96 -6.39
N GLY A 160 1.09 15.86 -5.28
CA GLY A 160 0.46 16.99 -4.59
C GLY A 160 0.69 16.96 -3.09
N ASP A 161 0.53 18.13 -2.47
CA ASP A 161 0.44 18.28 -1.01
C ASP A 161 -0.99 17.96 -0.55
N GLY A 162 -1.18 17.47 0.68
CA GLY A 162 -2.52 17.23 1.20
C GLY A 162 -2.57 16.46 2.52
N ILE A 163 -3.77 16.00 2.86
CA ILE A 163 -4.06 15.20 4.05
C ILE A 163 -4.88 13.98 3.61
N LEU A 164 -4.49 12.80 4.07
CA LEU A 164 -5.31 11.60 3.99
C LEU A 164 -5.82 11.25 5.39
N THR A 165 -7.06 10.80 5.47
CA THR A 165 -7.75 10.42 6.71
C THR A 165 -8.38 9.04 6.55
N VAL A 166 -8.38 8.24 7.60
CA VAL A 166 -9.05 6.93 7.63
C VAL A 166 -10.56 7.10 7.44
N GLY A 167 -11.19 6.19 6.68
CA GLY A 167 -12.62 6.18 6.42
C GLY A 167 -12.99 6.21 4.93
N PRO A 168 -14.24 6.55 4.60
CA PRO A 168 -14.72 6.60 3.21
C PRO A 168 -13.88 7.54 2.34
N ALA A 169 -13.57 7.10 1.13
CA ALA A 169 -12.78 7.87 0.18
C ALA A 169 -13.18 7.58 -1.27
N VAL A 170 -12.69 8.44 -2.16
CA VAL A 170 -12.86 8.30 -3.61
C VAL A 170 -11.48 8.13 -4.24
N LEU A 171 -11.30 6.99 -4.92
CA LEU A 171 -10.13 6.72 -5.74
C LEU A 171 -10.46 7.08 -7.19
N ARG A 172 -9.65 7.95 -7.81
CA ARG A 172 -9.76 8.24 -9.25
C ARG A 172 -8.54 7.78 -10.01
N THR A 173 -8.74 7.21 -11.20
CA THR A 173 -7.67 6.57 -11.97
C THR A 173 -7.70 6.98 -13.45
N GLU A 174 -6.54 6.91 -14.12
CA GLU A 174 -6.40 7.14 -15.58
C GLU A 174 -7.06 6.04 -16.43
N ARG A 175 -7.22 4.84 -15.87
CA ARG A 175 -7.76 3.64 -16.51
C ARG A 175 -8.67 2.91 -15.52
N PRO A 176 -9.66 2.12 -15.98
CA PRO A 176 -10.48 1.30 -15.09
C PRO A 176 -9.62 0.34 -14.24
N LEU A 177 -10.10 0.03 -13.03
CA LEU A 177 -9.50 -1.00 -12.17
C LEU A 177 -10.18 -2.35 -12.32
N ASP A 178 -11.36 -2.40 -12.92
CA ASP A 178 -12.07 -3.64 -13.23
C ASP A 178 -11.58 -4.22 -14.55
N ASP A 179 -11.56 -5.55 -14.64
CA ASP A 179 -11.53 -6.20 -15.93
C ASP A 179 -12.93 -6.06 -16.55
N GLY A 180 -13.00 -5.63 -17.81
CA GLY A 180 -13.86 -6.39 -18.69
C GLY A 180 -13.26 -7.80 -18.75
N ASP A 181 -13.87 -8.72 -18.01
CA ASP A 181 -13.69 -10.18 -18.02
C ASP A 181 -12.37 -10.71 -18.64
N GLY A 182 -11.45 -11.15 -17.79
CA GLY A 182 -10.12 -11.65 -18.17
C GLY A 182 -9.84 -13.07 -17.69
N ASP A 183 -10.87 -13.90 -17.50
CA ASP A 183 -10.73 -15.35 -17.36
C ASP A 183 -10.80 -16.02 -18.75
N ASP A 184 -9.79 -15.78 -19.61
CA ASP A 184 -9.40 -16.70 -20.69
C ASP A 184 -8.04 -16.31 -21.30
N ALA A 185 -6.94 -16.81 -20.73
CA ALA A 185 -5.68 -17.07 -21.45
C ALA A 185 -4.74 -17.91 -20.58
N GLY A 186 -5.19 -19.11 -20.19
CA GLY A 186 -4.38 -20.10 -19.48
C GLY A 186 -4.65 -21.54 -19.87
N ALA A 187 -5.56 -21.79 -20.83
CA ALA A 187 -5.76 -23.10 -21.43
C ALA A 187 -5.07 -23.17 -22.80
N ARG A 188 -3.73 -23.29 -22.82
CA ARG A 188 -3.01 -23.85 -23.97
C ARG A 188 -1.81 -24.67 -23.49
N LEU A 189 -1.93 -25.99 -23.71
CA LEU A 189 -0.91 -27.02 -23.81
C LEU A 189 0.55 -26.53 -23.83
N PHE A 190 1.36 -27.00 -22.90
CA PHE A 190 2.35 -28.09 -23.09
C PHE A 190 2.67 -28.74 -21.74
#